data_AF-A0A9P8IIU2-F1
#
_entry.id   AF-A0A9P8IIU2-F1
#
_cell.length_a   1.000
_cell.length_b   1.000
_cell.length_c   1.000
_cell.angle_alpha   90.00
_cell.angle_beta   90.00
_cell.angle_gamma   90.00
#
_symmetry.space_group_name_H-M   'P 1'
#
loop_
_entity.id
_entity.type
_entity.pdbx_description
1 polymer ?
#
loop_
_entity_poly.entity_id
_entity_poly.type
_entity_poly.pdbx_seq_one_letter_code
_entity_poly.pdbx_strand_id
1 'polypeptide(L)'
;MARPRPYMYYISFNESFSTTQNVSNIIHTIKLPPNDLGPNYYDGTMFTNDYELLLFGGLLTITDSNIPPDYNKVLSYEKYQHFAADRPNWVEDWNSLNLPANMTRYITQGAGLGVPSENLGFYFSGMRAAGWGDINWGVNYATSSKAANITANTLISVDMSTMRSEKWYNVTLPSNIPGRANAELVWVPVSTQGALLAIGGVINPEDTHYPTNQQLQQSVSGMWRFPLTPG
;
A
#
# COMPACT_ATOMS: atom_id res chain seq x y z
N MET A 1 -7.67 -1.67 -23.15
CA MET A 1 -8.55 -2.69 -22.53
C MET A 1 -8.70 -2.30 -21.06
N ALA A 2 -9.90 -1.94 -20.61
CA ALA A 2 -10.11 -1.59 -19.20
C ALA A 2 -9.88 -2.84 -18.35
N ARG A 3 -8.91 -2.78 -17.43
CA ARG A 3 -8.65 -3.89 -16.50
C ARG A 3 -9.77 -3.96 -15.45
N PRO A 4 -10.18 -5.17 -15.04
CA PRO A 4 -11.21 -5.32 -14.01
C PRO A 4 -10.81 -4.58 -12.73
N ARG A 5 -11.77 -3.96 -12.06
CA ARG A 5 -11.54 -3.33 -10.75
C ARG A 5 -11.19 -4.43 -9.73
N PRO A 6 -10.29 -4.14 -8.77
CA PRO A 6 -9.97 -5.09 -7.72
C PRO A 6 -11.20 -5.39 -6.83
N TYR A 7 -11.10 -6.43 -6.03
CA TYR A 7 -12.05 -6.69 -4.94
C TYR A 7 -11.31 -6.57 -3.62
N MET A 8 -11.97 -6.02 -2.61
CA MET A 8 -11.44 -5.96 -1.25
C MET A 8 -12.27 -6.85 -0.36
N TYR A 9 -11.58 -7.71 0.40
CA TYR A 9 -12.20 -8.67 1.29
C TYR A 9 -11.63 -8.52 2.70
N TYR A 10 -12.43 -8.85 3.70
CA TYR A 10 -11.98 -8.96 5.08
C TYR A 10 -12.63 -10.17 5.76
N ILE A 11 -12.00 -10.63 6.84
CA ILE A 11 -12.53 -11.66 7.72
C ILE A 11 -12.68 -11.04 9.10
N SER A 12 -13.82 -11.23 9.73
CA SER A 12 -14.06 -10.79 11.11
C SER A 12 -13.73 -11.93 12.07
N PHE A 13 -12.84 -11.68 13.04
CA PHE A 13 -12.57 -12.64 14.12
C PHE A 13 -13.58 -12.57 15.27
N ASN A 14 -14.59 -11.69 15.17
CA ASN A 14 -15.73 -11.69 16.07
C ASN A 14 -16.83 -12.68 15.63
N GLU A 15 -16.67 -13.30 14.46
CA GLU A 15 -17.59 -14.30 13.93
C GLU A 15 -17.03 -15.70 14.17
N SER A 16 -17.81 -16.57 14.81
CA SER A 16 -17.45 -17.97 14.95
C SER A 16 -17.43 -18.67 13.58
N PHE A 17 -16.45 -19.54 13.36
CA PHE A 17 -16.38 -20.36 12.16
C PHE A 17 -16.18 -21.84 12.47
N SER A 18 -16.66 -22.71 11.57
CA SER A 18 -16.47 -24.15 11.62
C SER A 18 -15.63 -24.64 10.44
N THR A 19 -14.83 -25.69 10.63
CA THR A 19 -14.09 -26.35 9.55
C THR A 19 -14.99 -27.04 8.53
N THR A 20 -16.29 -27.20 8.85
CA THR A 20 -17.29 -27.81 7.96
C THR A 20 -18.09 -26.80 7.15
N GLN A 21 -17.95 -25.50 7.41
CA GLN A 21 -18.70 -24.46 6.70
C GLN A 21 -17.96 -23.97 5.45
N ASN A 22 -18.68 -23.40 4.50
CA ASN A 22 -18.06 -22.78 3.33
C ASN A 22 -17.31 -21.50 3.75
N VAL A 23 -16.05 -21.38 3.35
CA VAL A 23 -15.19 -20.21 3.62
C VAL A 23 -15.80 -18.92 3.05
N SER A 24 -16.58 -18.99 1.97
CA SER A 24 -17.29 -17.82 1.42
C SER A 24 -18.25 -17.17 2.42
N ASN A 25 -18.68 -17.89 3.46
CA ASN A 25 -19.63 -17.38 4.44
C ASN A 25 -18.98 -16.47 5.50
N ILE A 26 -17.64 -16.49 5.61
CA ILE A 26 -16.87 -15.67 6.58
C ILE A 26 -15.98 -14.62 5.90
N ILE A 27 -15.96 -14.63 4.56
CA ILE A 27 -15.27 -13.62 3.76
C ILE A 27 -16.28 -12.54 3.40
N HIS A 28 -16.09 -11.36 3.95
CA HIS A 28 -16.89 -10.19 3.68
C HIS A 28 -16.27 -9.36 2.57
N THR A 29 -17.07 -8.58 1.86
CA THR A 29 -16.59 -7.68 0.79
C THR A 29 -16.71 -6.23 1.23
N ILE A 30 -15.67 -5.45 0.97
CA ILE A 30 -15.70 -3.98 1.07
C ILE A 30 -16.07 -3.43 -0.30
N LYS A 31 -17.13 -2.62 -0.35
CA LYS A 31 -17.49 -1.91 -1.58
C LYS A 31 -16.38 -0.91 -1.89
N LEU A 32 -15.81 -0.97 -3.09
CA LEU A 32 -14.78 -0.02 -3.53
C LEU A 32 -15.32 1.42 -3.62
N PRO A 33 -14.44 2.43 -3.44
CA PRO A 33 -14.83 3.83 -3.62
C PRO A 33 -15.15 4.10 -5.11
N PRO A 34 -15.82 5.23 -5.42
CA PRO A 34 -15.92 5.72 -6.79
C PRO A 34 -14.54 5.78 -7.48
N ASN A 35 -14.48 5.57 -8.80
CA ASN A 35 -13.20 5.55 -9.54
C ASN A 35 -12.39 6.84 -9.35
N ASP A 36 -13.06 7.99 -9.26
CA ASP A 36 -12.39 9.29 -9.09
C ASP A 36 -11.75 9.44 -7.70
N LEU A 37 -12.26 8.70 -6.72
CA LEU A 37 -11.73 8.70 -5.35
C LEU A 37 -10.63 7.64 -5.20
N GLY A 38 -10.86 6.43 -5.72
CA GLY A 38 -9.91 5.31 -5.68
C GLY A 38 -9.71 4.68 -7.05
N PRO A 39 -8.81 5.25 -7.88
CA PRO A 39 -8.36 4.59 -9.10
C PRO A 39 -7.59 3.31 -8.77
N ASN A 40 -7.26 2.52 -9.81
CA ASN A 40 -6.45 1.32 -9.61
C ASN A 40 -4.98 1.69 -9.37
N TYR A 41 -4.46 1.28 -8.22
CA TYR A 41 -3.05 1.38 -7.84
C TYR A 41 -2.36 0.04 -8.01
N TYR A 42 -1.11 0.06 -8.47
CA TYR A 42 -0.23 -1.11 -8.52
C TYR A 42 0.86 -0.95 -7.48
N ASP A 43 1.10 -2.00 -6.70
CA ASP A 43 2.26 -2.07 -5.80
C ASP A 43 2.32 -0.88 -4.82
N GLY A 44 1.18 -0.67 -4.16
CA GLY A 44 1.04 0.15 -2.96
C GLY A 44 0.92 -0.74 -1.72
N THR A 45 0.65 -0.13 -0.58
CA THR A 45 0.43 -0.84 0.68
C THR A 45 -0.93 -0.52 1.28
N MET A 46 -1.36 -1.41 2.17
CA MET A 46 -2.53 -1.23 3.00
C MET A 46 -2.10 -1.34 4.47
N PHE A 47 -2.29 -0.28 5.24
CA PHE A 47 -2.17 -0.32 6.70
C PHE A 47 -3.53 -0.60 7.29
N THR A 48 -3.61 -1.41 8.35
CA THR A 48 -4.88 -1.79 8.96
C THR A 48 -4.77 -1.78 10.47
N ASN A 49 -5.85 -1.40 11.13
CA ASN A 49 -6.13 -1.76 12.52
C ASN A 49 -7.55 -2.36 12.60
N ASP A 50 -8.08 -2.52 13.82
CA ASP A 50 -9.41 -3.11 14.02
C ASP A 50 -10.55 -2.20 13.53
N TYR A 51 -10.29 -0.91 13.28
CA TYR A 51 -11.31 0.10 13.03
C TYR A 51 -11.31 0.62 11.60
N GLU A 52 -10.14 0.70 10.97
CA GLU A 52 -9.95 1.26 9.63
C GLU A 52 -8.78 0.61 8.88
N LEU A 53 -8.75 0.89 7.58
CA LEU A 53 -7.58 0.65 6.73
C LEU A 53 -7.19 1.92 5.99
N LEU A 54 -5.91 2.07 5.68
CA LEU A 54 -5.33 3.15 4.90
C LEU A 54 -4.60 2.59 3.68
N LEU A 55 -4.85 3.18 2.51
CA LEU A 55 -4.14 2.86 1.27
C LEU A 55 -3.07 3.91 0.99
N PHE A 56 -1.82 3.46 0.82
CA PHE A 56 -0.67 4.34 0.63
C PHE A 56 0.23 3.85 -0.51
N GLY A 57 0.77 4.79 -1.30
CA GLY A 57 1.68 4.46 -2.39
C GLY A 57 0.99 3.86 -3.62
N GLY A 58 1.82 3.33 -4.50
CA GLY A 58 1.44 2.63 -5.72
C GLY A 58 1.48 3.48 -6.98
N LEU A 59 1.62 2.80 -8.11
CA LEU A 59 1.59 3.38 -9.44
C LEU A 59 0.16 3.52 -9.93
N LEU A 60 -0.16 4.68 -10.50
CA LEU A 60 -1.41 4.87 -11.22
C LEU A 60 -1.27 4.47 -12.68
N THR A 61 -2.28 3.81 -13.23
CA THR A 61 -2.41 3.73 -14.69
C THR A 61 -2.92 5.07 -15.21
N ILE A 62 -2.23 5.62 -16.21
CA ILE A 62 -2.67 6.84 -16.89
C ILE A 62 -3.92 6.48 -17.69
N THR A 63 -5.03 7.16 -17.39
CA THR A 63 -6.24 7.11 -18.18
C THR A 63 -6.79 8.51 -18.34
N ASP A 64 -7.24 8.84 -19.55
CA ASP A 64 -7.80 10.13 -19.93
C ASP A 64 -9.18 10.37 -19.26
N SER A 65 -9.73 9.35 -18.61
CA SER A 65 -11.09 9.32 -18.07
C SER A 65 -11.22 9.81 -16.63
N ASN A 66 -10.13 9.99 -15.88
CA ASN A 66 -10.19 10.28 -14.44
C ASN A 66 -9.10 11.28 -14.02
N ILE A 67 -9.45 12.22 -13.16
CA ILE A 67 -8.49 13.13 -12.52
C ILE A 67 -7.76 12.35 -11.43
N PRO A 68 -6.42 12.23 -11.47
CA PRO A 68 -5.68 11.51 -10.44
C PRO A 68 -5.78 12.25 -9.09
N PRO A 69 -5.79 11.54 -7.95
CA PRO A 69 -5.76 12.18 -6.64
C PRO A 69 -4.49 13.02 -6.45
N ASP A 70 -4.59 14.12 -5.69
CA ASP A 70 -3.45 14.99 -5.42
C ASP A 70 -2.30 14.23 -4.74
N TYR A 71 -1.10 14.79 -4.81
CA TYR A 71 0.14 14.19 -4.30
C TYR A 71 0.09 13.85 -2.80
N ASN A 72 -0.69 14.60 -2.03
CA ASN A 72 -0.83 14.43 -0.58
C ASN A 72 -2.11 13.69 -0.19
N LYS A 73 -2.84 13.07 -1.11
CA LYS A 73 -4.09 12.38 -0.78
C LYS A 73 -3.87 10.89 -0.57
N VAL A 74 -4.39 10.39 0.54
CA VAL A 74 -4.52 8.94 0.81
C VAL A 74 -5.98 8.59 1.05
N LEU A 75 -6.30 7.30 0.90
CA LEU A 75 -7.64 6.76 1.11
C LEU A 75 -7.70 6.01 2.44
N SER A 76 -8.72 6.29 3.25
CA SER A 76 -9.11 5.48 4.40
C SER A 76 -10.44 4.81 4.14
N TYR A 77 -10.65 3.60 4.65
CA TYR A 77 -11.98 3.02 4.83
C TYR A 77 -12.23 2.75 6.31
N GLU A 78 -13.31 3.33 6.82
CA GLU A 78 -13.65 3.30 8.24
C GLU A 78 -14.75 2.27 8.46
N LYS A 79 -14.44 1.20 9.19
CA LYS A 79 -15.38 0.11 9.48
C LYS A 79 -16.10 0.29 10.81
N TYR A 80 -15.42 0.82 11.81
CA TYR A 80 -15.96 1.10 13.13
C TYR A 80 -15.45 2.45 13.63
N GLN A 81 -16.30 3.22 14.31
CA GLN A 81 -15.89 4.50 14.87
C GLN A 81 -14.72 4.36 15.88
N HIS A 82 -13.66 5.13 15.67
CA HIS A 82 -12.53 5.24 16.61
C HIS A 82 -11.94 6.65 16.66
N PHE A 83 -12.72 7.61 17.16
CA PHE A 83 -12.30 9.00 17.33
C PHE A 83 -11.90 9.30 18.78
N ALA A 84 -11.22 10.44 18.99
CA ALA A 84 -10.96 10.98 20.33
C ALA A 84 -12.25 11.27 21.14
N ALA A 85 -13.37 11.49 20.44
CA ALA A 85 -14.70 11.63 21.03
C ALA A 85 -15.75 11.05 20.08
N ASP A 86 -16.79 10.42 20.64
CA ASP A 86 -17.86 9.81 19.85
C ASP A 86 -18.51 10.81 18.88
N ARG A 87 -18.76 10.37 17.64
CA ARG A 87 -19.42 11.17 16.60
C ARG A 87 -20.77 10.53 16.24
N PRO A 88 -21.89 11.08 16.73
CA PRO A 88 -23.22 10.47 16.53
C PRO A 88 -23.65 10.27 15.07
N ASN A 89 -23.09 11.07 14.15
CA ASN A 89 -23.42 11.04 12.73
C ASN A 89 -22.37 10.29 11.88
N TRP A 90 -21.46 9.56 12.52
CA TRP A 90 -20.49 8.74 11.79
C TRP A 90 -21.17 7.58 11.07
N VAL A 91 -20.66 7.26 9.89
CA VAL A 91 -21.10 6.13 9.06
C VAL A 91 -19.88 5.44 8.48
N GLU A 92 -19.99 4.12 8.30
CA GLU A 92 -19.00 3.31 7.58
C GLU A 92 -18.88 3.80 6.13
N ASP A 93 -17.72 4.32 5.74
CA ASP A 93 -17.46 4.81 4.37
C ASP A 93 -15.96 4.99 4.08
N TRP A 94 -15.67 5.25 2.81
CA TRP A 94 -14.38 5.74 2.34
C TRP A 94 -14.20 7.23 2.62
N ASN A 95 -13.01 7.59 3.05
CA ASN A 95 -12.61 8.96 3.34
C ASN A 95 -11.28 9.29 2.66
N SER A 96 -11.10 10.55 2.30
CA SER A 96 -9.83 11.06 1.78
C SER A 96 -9.13 11.87 2.84
N LEU A 97 -7.88 11.50 3.14
CA LEU A 97 -7.05 12.15 4.14
C LEU A 97 -5.90 12.89 3.47
N ASN A 98 -5.42 13.95 4.13
CA ASN A 98 -4.27 14.71 3.68
C ASN A 98 -3.02 14.22 4.42
N LEU A 99 -1.97 13.91 3.66
CA LEU A 99 -0.62 13.77 4.16
C LEU A 99 -0.06 15.14 4.57
N PRO A 100 0.89 15.17 5.52
CA PRO A 100 1.66 16.38 5.84
C PRO A 100 2.38 16.96 4.62
N ALA A 101 2.69 18.26 4.66
CA ALA A 101 3.25 19.01 3.52
C ALA A 101 4.60 18.47 3.01
N ASN A 102 5.38 17.77 3.83
CA ASN A 102 6.67 17.17 3.47
C ASN A 102 6.55 15.70 3.02
N MET A 103 5.35 15.25 2.69
CA MET A 103 5.07 13.87 2.29
C MET A 103 4.27 13.83 1.00
N THR A 104 4.48 12.73 0.27
CA THR A 104 3.76 12.44 -0.96
C THR A 104 3.40 10.96 -1.00
N ARG A 105 2.30 10.64 -1.66
CA ARG A 105 1.92 9.27 -2.00
C ARG A 105 2.75 8.67 -3.14
N TYR A 106 3.60 9.45 -3.80
CA TYR A 106 4.36 9.01 -4.97
C TYR A 106 5.56 8.13 -4.61
N ILE A 107 5.25 6.90 -4.21
CA ILE A 107 6.19 5.84 -3.90
C ILE A 107 5.55 4.49 -4.22
N THR A 108 6.33 3.52 -4.68
CA THR A 108 5.84 2.19 -5.06
C THR A 108 6.93 1.15 -4.80
N GLN A 109 6.65 -0.15 -4.94
CA GLN A 109 7.67 -1.21 -4.85
C GLN A 109 8.46 -1.16 -3.53
N GLY A 110 7.87 -0.63 -2.47
CA GLY A 110 8.46 -0.59 -1.13
C GLY A 110 7.92 -1.71 -0.25
N ALA A 111 8.48 -1.83 0.95
CA ALA A 111 8.07 -2.83 1.92
C ALA A 111 7.09 -2.22 2.91
N GLY A 112 5.80 -2.52 2.76
CA GLY A 112 4.74 -2.03 3.64
C GLY A 112 4.33 -3.06 4.68
N LEU A 113 4.10 -2.62 5.91
CA LEU A 113 3.66 -3.46 7.03
C LEU A 113 2.68 -2.72 7.93
N GLY A 114 1.55 -3.35 8.25
CA GLY A 114 0.68 -2.94 9.34
C GLY A 114 0.99 -3.70 10.63
N VAL A 115 0.92 -3.01 11.76
CA VAL A 115 1.03 -3.57 13.11
C VAL A 115 -0.27 -3.24 13.87
N PRO A 116 -1.37 -3.98 13.63
CA PRO A 116 -2.67 -3.68 14.21
C PRO A 116 -2.67 -3.59 15.74
N SER A 117 -1.88 -4.44 16.41
CA SER A 117 -1.75 -4.46 17.88
C SER A 117 -1.20 -3.17 18.48
N GLU A 118 -0.54 -2.33 17.68
CA GLU A 118 0.02 -1.05 18.11
C GLU A 118 -0.60 0.15 17.37
N ASN A 119 -1.60 -0.09 16.50
CA ASN A 119 -2.14 0.91 15.58
C ASN A 119 -1.06 1.61 14.73
N LEU A 120 -0.02 0.89 14.35
CA LEU A 120 1.09 1.44 13.56
C LEU A 120 1.10 0.87 12.14
N GLY A 121 1.58 1.67 11.20
CA GLY A 121 1.93 1.24 9.85
C GLY A 121 3.31 1.75 9.46
N PHE A 122 4.03 0.99 8.64
CA PHE A 122 5.37 1.31 8.19
C PHE A 122 5.52 1.03 6.70
N TYR A 123 6.19 1.92 5.98
CA TYR A 123 6.59 1.74 4.59
C TYR A 123 8.07 2.06 4.42
N PHE A 124 8.84 1.03 4.15
CA PHE A 124 10.28 1.13 3.99
C PHE A 124 10.65 1.22 2.51
N SER A 125 11.35 2.30 2.14
CA SER A 125 12.02 2.47 0.86
C SER A 125 11.09 2.25 -0.36
N GLY A 126 11.53 1.54 -1.39
CA GLY A 126 10.85 1.41 -2.67
C GLY A 126 11.39 2.33 -3.75
N MET A 127 10.53 2.70 -4.69
CA MET A 127 10.85 3.44 -5.90
C MET A 127 10.00 4.70 -6.03
N ARG A 128 10.62 5.76 -6.56
CA ARG A 128 10.03 7.08 -6.79
C ARG A 128 10.58 7.73 -8.06
N ALA A 129 9.93 8.81 -8.50
CA ALA A 129 10.52 9.71 -9.49
C ALA A 129 11.63 10.57 -8.88
N ALA A 130 12.57 11.03 -9.71
CA ALA A 130 13.70 11.85 -9.30
C ALA A 130 13.32 13.11 -8.48
N GLY A 131 12.20 13.74 -8.81
CA GLY A 131 11.69 14.94 -8.14
C GLY A 131 10.61 14.70 -7.07
N TRP A 132 10.35 13.46 -6.65
CA TRP A 132 9.20 13.12 -5.77
C TRP A 132 7.84 13.53 -6.34
N GLY A 133 7.75 13.71 -7.66
CA GLY A 133 6.52 13.97 -8.39
C GLY A 133 5.82 12.68 -8.82
N ASP A 134 4.76 12.84 -9.61
CA ASP A 134 3.92 11.76 -10.09
C ASP A 134 4.70 10.55 -10.60
N ILE A 135 4.24 9.36 -10.24
CA ILE A 135 4.71 8.09 -10.80
C ILE A 135 3.56 7.32 -11.44
N ASN A 136 3.80 6.79 -12.63
CA ASN A 136 2.76 6.17 -13.44
C ASN A 136 3.21 4.83 -14.02
N TRP A 137 2.26 3.90 -14.09
CA TRP A 137 2.43 2.63 -14.76
C TRP A 137 2.49 2.82 -16.28
N GLY A 138 3.37 2.07 -16.96
CA GLY A 138 3.44 2.00 -18.42
C GLY A 138 4.13 3.18 -19.10
N VAL A 139 4.85 4.01 -18.35
CA VAL A 139 5.70 5.07 -18.91
C VAL A 139 7.07 4.53 -19.33
N ASN A 140 7.78 5.26 -20.20
CA ASN A 140 9.17 4.92 -20.53
C ASN A 140 10.10 5.23 -19.35
N TYR A 141 10.72 4.21 -18.76
CA TYR A 141 11.58 4.35 -17.59
C TYR A 141 12.89 5.12 -17.83
N ALA A 142 13.37 5.13 -19.08
CA ALA A 142 14.61 5.81 -19.44
C ALA A 142 14.42 7.31 -19.74
N THR A 143 13.22 7.72 -20.14
CA THR A 143 12.98 9.09 -20.64
C THR A 143 11.87 9.85 -19.93
N SER A 144 10.99 9.17 -19.18
CA SER A 144 9.89 9.82 -18.49
C SER A 144 10.30 10.37 -17.13
N SER A 145 9.95 11.63 -16.86
CA SER A 145 10.02 12.21 -15.51
C SER A 145 9.03 11.57 -14.52
N LYS A 146 8.07 10.77 -15.02
CA LYS A 146 7.09 10.03 -14.21
C LYS A 146 7.45 8.57 -13.98
N ALA A 147 8.69 8.19 -14.32
CA ALA A 147 9.22 6.86 -14.05
C ALA A 147 9.60 6.72 -12.57
N ALA A 148 9.19 5.63 -11.94
CA ALA A 148 9.64 5.27 -10.60
C ALA A 148 11.01 4.58 -10.67
N ASN A 149 12.06 5.32 -11.03
CA ASN A 149 13.41 4.79 -11.32
C ASN A 149 14.48 5.19 -10.30
N ILE A 150 14.13 5.94 -9.25
CA ILE A 150 15.03 6.29 -8.17
C ILE A 150 14.61 5.58 -6.89
N THR A 151 15.54 4.89 -6.24
CA THR A 151 15.30 4.25 -4.95
C THR A 151 15.02 5.30 -3.88
N ALA A 152 13.93 5.12 -3.14
CA ALA A 152 13.57 5.97 -2.02
C ALA A 152 14.43 5.64 -0.80
N ASN A 153 14.96 6.66 -0.13
CA ASN A 153 15.77 6.52 1.07
C ASN A 153 14.99 6.93 2.32
N THR A 154 13.71 6.58 2.38
CA THR A 154 12.79 7.00 3.45
C THR A 154 12.19 5.81 4.17
N LEU A 155 11.98 5.96 5.48
CA LEU A 155 11.03 5.18 6.25
C LEU A 155 9.83 6.09 6.54
N ILE A 156 8.68 5.68 6.04
CA ILE A 156 7.41 6.32 6.34
C ILE A 156 6.72 5.51 7.43
N SER A 157 6.14 6.18 8.41
CA SER A 157 5.31 5.54 9.43
C SER A 157 4.04 6.32 9.66
N VAL A 158 3.00 5.59 10.08
CA VAL A 158 1.70 6.15 10.44
C VAL A 158 1.28 5.62 11.80
N ASP A 159 0.83 6.52 12.67
CA ASP A 159 0.10 6.21 13.90
C ASP A 159 -1.40 6.42 13.63
N MET A 160 -2.14 5.32 13.70
CA MET A 160 -3.58 5.19 13.43
C MET A 160 -4.41 5.13 14.72
N SER A 161 -3.86 5.56 15.87
CA SER A 161 -4.55 5.54 17.16
C SER A 161 -5.75 6.49 17.25
N THR A 162 -5.95 7.38 16.28
CA THR A 162 -7.11 8.26 16.23
C THR A 162 -7.55 8.45 14.79
N MET A 163 -8.69 7.88 14.44
CA MET A 163 -9.28 7.91 13.11
C MET A 163 -9.47 9.35 12.62
N ARG A 164 -9.12 9.61 11.35
CA ARG A 164 -9.07 10.94 10.68
C ARG A 164 -8.11 11.94 11.35
N SER A 165 -7.21 11.50 12.21
CA SER A 165 -6.19 12.32 12.86
C SER A 165 -4.86 11.55 12.95
N GLU A 166 -4.62 10.73 11.94
CA GLU A 166 -3.46 9.88 11.81
C GLU A 166 -2.19 10.73 11.74
N LYS A 167 -1.18 10.32 12.49
CA LYS A 167 0.10 11.04 12.52
C LYS A 167 1.07 10.33 11.60
N TRP A 168 1.45 11.04 10.55
CA TRP A 168 2.39 10.56 9.56
C TRP A 168 3.77 11.12 9.82
N TYR A 169 4.77 10.25 9.67
CA TYR A 169 6.18 10.60 9.83
C TYR A 169 6.94 10.11 8.61
N ASN A 170 7.94 10.89 8.20
CA ASN A 170 8.83 10.57 7.10
C ASN A 170 10.26 10.85 7.55
N VAL A 171 11.04 9.78 7.69
CA VAL A 171 12.41 9.84 8.17
C VAL A 171 13.34 9.39 7.06
N THR A 172 14.37 10.18 6.79
CA THR A 172 15.45 9.77 5.89
C THR A 172 16.26 8.65 6.54
N LEU A 173 16.48 7.57 5.80
CA LEU A 173 17.30 6.46 6.24
C LEU A 173 18.75 6.93 6.49
N PRO A 174 19.41 6.44 7.55
CA PRO A 174 20.84 6.62 7.75
C PRO A 174 21.64 6.16 6.53
N SER A 175 22.80 6.78 6.28
CA SER A 175 23.63 6.48 5.10
C SER A 175 24.14 5.04 5.02
N ASN A 176 24.21 4.34 6.15
CA ASN A 176 24.58 2.92 6.23
C ASN A 176 23.41 1.95 5.96
N ILE A 177 22.19 2.45 5.78
CA ILE A 177 21.00 1.66 5.46
C ILE A 177 20.60 1.99 4.01
N PRO A 178 21.02 1.19 3.02
CA PRO A 178 20.64 1.43 1.63
C PRO A 178 19.15 1.22 1.45
N GLY A 179 18.52 2.11 0.68
CA GLY A 179 17.18 1.88 0.16
C GLY A 179 17.15 0.66 -0.76
N ARG A 180 15.99 0.02 -0.88
CA ARG A 180 15.74 -1.21 -1.63
C ARG A 180 14.33 -1.20 -2.21
N ALA A 181 14.18 -1.73 -3.43
CA ALA A 181 12.88 -2.04 -4.01
C ALA A 181 12.49 -3.50 -3.75
N ASN A 182 11.19 -3.75 -3.61
CA ASN A 182 10.56 -5.04 -3.37
C ASN A 182 11.20 -5.80 -2.20
N ALA A 183 11.55 -5.07 -1.14
CA ALA A 183 11.91 -5.68 0.14
C ALA A 183 10.65 -6.17 0.87
N GLU A 184 10.86 -7.02 1.87
CA GLU A 184 9.83 -7.43 2.81
C GLU A 184 10.13 -6.77 4.17
N LEU A 185 9.08 -6.39 4.92
CA LEU A 185 9.22 -5.76 6.21
C LEU A 185 8.57 -6.64 7.29
N VAL A 186 9.33 -6.91 8.37
CA VAL A 186 8.88 -7.74 9.47
C VAL A 186 8.91 -6.94 10.78
N TRP A 187 7.83 -7.02 11.55
CA TRP A 187 7.76 -6.51 12.91
C TRP A 187 8.04 -7.63 13.90
N VAL A 188 8.95 -7.38 14.83
CA VAL A 188 9.24 -8.29 15.93
C VAL A 188 8.92 -7.56 17.25
N PRO A 189 7.93 -8.03 18.03
CA PRO A 189 7.55 -7.41 19.29
C PRO A 189 8.60 -7.72 20.36
N VAL A 190 9.66 -6.91 20.40
CA VAL A 190 10.71 -6.93 21.44
C VAL A 190 10.69 -5.62 22.20
N SER A 191 10.92 -5.70 23.52
CA SER A 191 10.96 -4.52 24.41
C SER A 191 9.67 -3.70 24.35
N THR A 192 9.75 -2.36 24.46
CA THR A 192 8.60 -1.46 24.59
C THR A 192 7.96 -1.06 23.25
N GLN A 193 8.70 -1.08 22.14
CA GLN A 193 8.24 -0.58 20.83
C GLN A 193 8.79 -1.40 19.65
N GLY A 194 8.99 -2.70 19.85
CA GLY A 194 9.40 -3.64 18.80
C GLY A 194 10.69 -3.34 18.05
N ALA A 195 10.95 -4.16 17.03
CA ALA A 195 12.02 -3.99 16.07
C ALA A 195 11.49 -4.23 14.65
N LEU A 196 11.94 -3.40 13.72
CA LEU A 196 11.55 -3.45 12.31
C LEU A 196 12.73 -4.02 11.49
N LEU A 197 12.50 -5.10 10.76
CA LEU A 197 13.52 -5.74 9.92
C LEU A 197 13.13 -5.65 8.45
N ALA A 198 13.95 -4.98 7.64
CA ALA A 198 13.83 -4.99 6.18
C ALA A 198 14.70 -6.13 5.61
N ILE A 199 14.07 -7.06 4.90
CA ILE A 199 14.70 -8.28 4.40
C ILE A 199 14.54 -8.36 2.87
N GLY A 200 15.59 -8.80 2.17
CA GLY A 200 15.55 -9.00 0.73
C GLY A 200 15.51 -7.69 -0.07
N GLY A 201 14.85 -7.71 -1.22
CA GLY A 201 14.79 -6.59 -2.16
C GLY A 201 16.10 -6.30 -2.91
N VAL A 202 16.03 -5.34 -3.82
CA VAL A 202 17.14 -4.95 -4.72
C VAL A 202 17.57 -3.51 -4.43
N ILE A 203 18.86 -3.29 -4.17
CA ILE A 203 19.41 -1.95 -3.86
C ILE A 203 19.45 -1.06 -5.12
N ASN A 204 19.88 -1.64 -6.25
CA ASN A 204 19.95 -0.95 -7.54
C ASN A 204 19.01 -1.66 -8.53
N PRO A 205 17.68 -1.46 -8.39
CA PRO A 205 16.73 -2.06 -9.29
C PRO A 205 16.84 -1.42 -10.68
N GLU A 206 16.93 -2.25 -11.70
CA GLU A 206 16.74 -1.85 -13.09
C GLU A 206 15.43 -2.49 -13.56
N ASP A 207 14.45 -1.67 -13.96
CA ASP A 207 13.24 -2.18 -14.60
C ASP A 207 13.48 -2.30 -16.11
N THR A 208 13.57 -3.53 -16.60
CA THR A 208 13.74 -3.84 -18.03
C THR A 208 12.41 -4.02 -18.76
N HIS A 209 11.24 -3.82 -18.11
CA HIS A 209 9.95 -4.02 -18.74
C HIS A 209 9.58 -2.89 -19.71
N TYR A 210 9.79 -3.16 -20.98
CA TYR A 210 8.98 -2.59 -22.06
C TYR A 210 8.02 -3.69 -22.56
N PRO A 211 6.70 -3.44 -22.62
CA PRO A 211 5.87 -4.26 -23.48
C PRO A 211 6.20 -3.87 -24.93
N THR A 212 7.10 -4.60 -25.59
CA THR A 212 6.85 -4.89 -27.00
C THR A 212 5.51 -5.63 -27.07
N ASN A 213 4.68 -5.34 -28.06
CA ASN A 213 3.25 -5.71 -28.19
C ASN A 213 2.85 -7.21 -28.00
N GLN A 214 3.72 -8.09 -27.51
CA GLN A 214 3.50 -9.51 -27.31
C GLN A 214 3.46 -9.99 -25.84
N GLN A 215 3.71 -9.14 -24.83
CA GLN A 215 3.81 -9.60 -23.42
C GLN A 215 2.58 -9.29 -22.53
N LEU A 216 1.40 -9.08 -23.10
CA LEU A 216 0.18 -8.78 -22.34
C LEU A 216 -0.42 -9.98 -21.56
N GLN A 217 0.32 -11.08 -21.33
CA GLN A 217 -0.24 -12.27 -20.68
C GLN A 217 0.48 -12.80 -19.44
N GLN A 218 1.61 -12.27 -18.99
CA GLN A 218 2.29 -12.85 -17.82
C GLN A 218 2.97 -11.80 -16.95
N SER A 219 2.23 -11.17 -16.04
CA SER A 219 2.83 -10.61 -14.83
C SER A 219 1.91 -10.84 -13.64
N VAL A 220 2.20 -11.92 -12.93
CA VAL A 220 1.75 -12.13 -11.55
C VAL A 220 2.98 -11.77 -10.71
N SER A 221 3.03 -10.56 -10.15
CA SER A 221 3.99 -10.29 -9.08
C SER A 221 3.52 -11.04 -7.84
N GLY A 222 4.41 -11.86 -7.27
CA GLY A 222 4.12 -12.60 -6.03
C GLY A 222 3.36 -13.91 -6.21
N MET A 223 3.88 -14.85 -7.02
CA MET A 223 3.45 -16.25 -6.93
C MET A 223 4.65 -17.12 -6.54
N TRP A 224 4.78 -17.41 -5.25
CA TRP A 224 5.63 -18.48 -4.75
C TRP A 224 5.14 -19.81 -5.33
N ARG A 225 5.83 -20.33 -6.36
CA ARG A 225 5.68 -21.71 -6.80
C ARG A 225 6.67 -22.57 -6.03
N PHE A 226 6.19 -23.31 -5.04
CA PHE A 226 6.92 -24.47 -4.54
C PHE A 226 6.79 -25.59 -5.58
N PRO A 227 7.88 -26.12 -6.15
CA PRO A 227 7.79 -27.36 -6.91
C PRO A 227 7.47 -28.50 -5.94
N LEU A 228 6.20 -28.94 -5.93
CA LEU A 228 5.89 -30.26 -5.39
C LEU A 228 6.48 -31.27 -6.38
N THR A 229 7.60 -31.87 -6.01
CA THR A 229 8.03 -33.12 -6.63
C THR A 229 7.13 -34.23 -6.10
N PRO A 230 6.51 -35.07 -6.96
CA PRO A 230 5.92 -36.32 -6.51
C PRO A 230 7.04 -37.21 -5.98
N GLY A 231 6.78 -37.88 -4.86
CA GLY A 231 7.64 -38.95 -4.33
C GLY A 231 7.69 -40.18 -5.23
#